data_AF-G9NEM2-F1
#
_entry.id   AF-G9NEM2-F1
#
_cell.length_a   1.000
_cell.length_b   1.000
_cell.length_c   1.000
_cell.angle_alpha   90.00
_cell.angle_beta   90.00
_cell.angle_gamma   90.00
#
_symmetry.space_group_name_H-M   'P 1'
#
loop_
_entity.id
_entity.type
_entity.pdbx_description
1 polymer ?
#
loop_
_entity_poly.entity_id
_entity_poly.type
_entity_poly.pdbx_seq_one_letter_code
_entity_poly.pdbx_strand_id
1 'polypeptide(L)'
;EVRSFLGTPDEMRRISNAYFGSIHYRLPIISEPRFNKNFPTLFTPSGIDFTTLCLCMKLVHTSPSQQVVGETEAVSPHYLLAKSSIGLLEATGLVTLDAIQSRLLLVLHEVGHGIYPAASVSIGSCARLARHAGLSKDFWHAQKAAITTADAEERRRTWWAIHNLDRYVFFPTP
;
A
#
# COMPACT_ATOMS: atom_id res chain seq x y z
N GLU A 1 11.63 -13.38 7.90
CA GLU A 1 12.06 -12.64 6.71
C GLU A 1 11.43 -11.25 6.59
N VAL A 2 10.10 -11.11 6.61
CA VAL A 2 9.46 -9.77 6.55
C VAL A 2 9.89 -8.85 7.70
N ARG A 3 9.94 -9.36 8.93
CA ARG A 3 10.36 -8.57 10.10
C ARG A 3 11.82 -8.15 10.08
N SER A 4 12.72 -9.02 9.62
CA SER A 4 14.14 -8.67 9.46
C SER A 4 14.33 -7.56 8.42
N PHE A 5 13.43 -7.48 7.44
CA PHE A 5 13.46 -6.45 6.42
C PHE A 5 12.91 -5.09 6.88
N LEU A 6 11.91 -5.07 7.77
CA LEU A 6 11.40 -3.83 8.36
C LEU A 6 12.54 -3.05 9.04
N GLY A 7 13.51 -3.76 9.61
CA GLY A 7 14.64 -3.16 10.29
C GLY A 7 14.30 -2.80 11.73
N THR A 8 14.99 -1.80 12.28
CA THR A 8 14.79 -1.40 13.67
C THR A 8 13.52 -0.57 13.86
N PRO A 9 12.96 -0.49 15.09
CA PRO A 9 11.82 0.39 15.38
C PRO A 9 12.06 1.84 15.02
N ASP A 10 13.30 2.34 15.15
CA ASP A 10 13.62 3.72 14.81
C ASP A 10 13.72 3.93 13.31
N GLU A 11 14.22 2.94 12.56
CA GLU A 11 14.21 2.96 11.10
C GLU A 11 12.79 3.01 10.55
N MET A 12 11.91 2.13 11.03
CA MET A 12 10.50 2.14 10.63
C MET A 12 9.79 3.45 10.99
N ARG A 13 10.16 4.08 12.11
CA ARG A 13 9.61 5.39 12.49
C ARG A 13 10.06 6.51 11.58
N ARG A 14 11.33 6.48 11.13
CA ARG A 14 11.81 7.42 10.12
C ARG A 14 11.07 7.24 8.79
N ILE A 15 10.86 5.99 8.37
CA ILE A 15 10.10 5.66 7.16
C ILE A 15 8.66 6.14 7.27
N SER A 16 7.97 5.88 8.39
CA SER A 16 6.59 6.36 8.57
C SER A 16 6.51 7.87 8.55
N ASN A 17 7.45 8.57 9.21
CA ASN A 17 7.49 10.03 9.19
C ASN A 17 7.76 10.58 7.78
N ALA A 18 8.65 9.94 7.02
CA ALA A 18 8.89 10.29 5.62
C ALA A 18 7.63 10.06 4.76
N TYR A 19 6.88 8.99 5.00
CA TYR A 19 5.63 8.69 4.30
C TYR A 19 4.57 9.76 4.56
N PHE A 20 4.31 10.07 5.83
CA PHE A 20 3.35 11.10 6.22
C PHE A 20 3.78 12.50 5.80
N GLY A 21 5.10 12.73 5.69
CA GLY A 21 5.69 13.97 5.18
C GLY A 21 5.78 14.09 3.65
N SER A 22 5.41 13.07 2.87
CA SER A 22 5.55 13.12 1.40
C SER A 22 4.40 12.45 0.65
N ILE A 23 4.41 11.11 0.51
CA ILE A 23 3.43 10.33 -0.26
C ILE A 23 2.02 10.59 0.26
N HIS A 24 1.84 10.69 1.57
CA HIS A 24 0.55 10.91 2.19
C HIS A 24 -0.17 12.18 1.68
N TYR A 25 0.57 13.24 1.33
CA TYR A 25 -0.04 14.45 0.76
C TYR A 25 -0.68 14.22 -0.61
N ARG A 26 -0.13 13.31 -1.41
CA ARG A 26 -0.67 12.95 -2.74
C ARG A 26 -1.64 11.78 -2.68
N LEU A 27 -1.46 10.90 -1.69
CA LEU A 27 -2.20 9.66 -1.52
C LEU A 27 -2.55 9.45 -0.02
N PRO A 28 -3.52 10.19 0.53
CA PRO A 28 -3.88 10.15 1.96
C PRO A 28 -4.75 8.93 2.28
N ILE A 29 -4.26 7.74 1.94
CA ILE A 29 -4.99 6.48 2.09
C ILE A 29 -4.85 5.87 3.48
N ILE A 30 -3.80 6.23 4.24
CA ILE A 30 -3.52 5.70 5.59
C ILE A 30 -3.70 6.83 6.61
N SER A 31 -4.48 6.59 7.67
CA SER A 31 -4.66 7.52 8.79
C SER A 31 -3.43 7.51 9.70
N GLU A 32 -2.76 8.66 9.83
CA GLU A 32 -1.60 8.81 10.72
C GLU A 32 -1.93 8.49 12.20
N PRO A 33 -3.04 9.00 12.79
CA PRO A 33 -3.43 8.60 14.13
C PRO A 33 -3.64 7.10 14.29
N ARG A 34 -4.27 6.44 13.31
CA ARG A 34 -4.50 4.98 13.33
C ARG A 34 -3.18 4.23 13.23
N PHE A 35 -2.30 4.66 12.34
CA PHE A 35 -0.98 4.07 12.16
C PHE A 35 -0.15 4.17 13.44
N ASN A 36 -0.07 5.36 14.03
CA ASN A 36 0.72 5.60 15.25
C ASN A 36 0.17 4.79 16.45
N LYS A 37 -1.15 4.61 16.54
CA LYS A 37 -1.78 3.73 17.53
C LYS A 37 -1.37 2.26 17.34
N ASN A 38 -1.29 1.79 16.10
CA ASN A 38 -0.95 0.41 15.76
C ASN A 38 0.56 0.15 15.71
N PHE A 39 1.39 1.18 15.56
CA PHE A 39 2.84 1.06 15.41
C PHE A 39 3.54 0.21 16.49
N PRO A 40 3.20 0.30 17.80
CA PRO A 40 3.80 -0.55 18.82
C PRO A 40 3.56 -2.05 18.58
N THR A 41 2.45 -2.40 17.93
CA THR A 41 2.09 -3.81 17.67
C THR A 41 3.00 -4.47 16.64
N LEU A 42 3.67 -3.68 15.79
CA LEU A 42 4.57 -4.15 14.73
C LEU A 42 5.71 -5.03 15.26
N PHE A 43 6.16 -4.75 16.49
CA PHE A 43 7.29 -5.42 17.14
C PHE A 43 6.87 -6.48 18.16
N THR A 44 5.57 -6.65 18.39
CA THR A 44 4.98 -7.79 19.12
C THR A 44 4.35 -8.75 18.11
N PRO A 45 3.55 -9.79 18.44
CA PRO A 45 2.83 -10.58 17.44
C PRO A 45 1.80 -9.72 16.66
N SER A 46 2.29 -8.98 15.65
CA SER A 46 1.48 -8.20 14.71
C SER A 46 0.73 -9.06 13.71
N GLY A 47 -0.40 -8.52 13.23
CA GLY A 47 -1.07 -9.03 12.03
C GLY A 47 -0.14 -8.95 10.81
N ILE A 48 -0.21 -9.98 9.96
CA ILE A 48 0.55 -10.03 8.70
C ILE A 48 0.18 -8.87 7.77
N ASP A 49 -1.05 -8.38 7.84
CA ASP A 49 -1.57 -7.26 7.06
C ASP A 49 -0.90 -5.93 7.42
N PHE A 50 -0.86 -5.56 8.71
CA PHE A 50 -0.17 -4.34 9.16
C PHE A 50 1.34 -4.41 8.91
N THR A 51 1.92 -5.60 9.08
CA THR A 51 3.35 -5.84 8.78
C THR A 51 3.64 -5.64 7.29
N THR A 52 2.75 -6.13 6.42
CA THR A 52 2.85 -5.96 4.96
C THR A 52 2.63 -4.50 4.55
N LEU A 53 1.77 -3.77 5.26
CA LEU A 53 1.57 -2.33 5.03
C LEU A 53 2.85 -1.55 5.28
N CYS A 54 3.48 -1.78 6.43
CA CYS A 54 4.76 -1.18 6.80
C CYS A 54 5.87 -1.54 5.79
N LEU A 55 5.91 -2.79 5.32
CA LEU A 55 6.82 -3.23 4.27
C LEU A 55 6.61 -2.43 2.98
N CYS A 56 5.36 -2.27 2.53
CA CYS A 56 5.04 -1.51 1.32
C CYS A 56 5.31 -0.01 1.50
N MET A 57 5.09 0.57 2.68
CA MET A 57 5.48 1.95 2.98
C MET A 57 6.98 2.17 2.80
N LYS A 58 7.81 1.25 3.31
CA LYS A 58 9.27 1.27 3.10
C LYS A 58 9.62 1.18 1.62
N LEU A 59 8.93 0.30 0.89
CA LEU A 59 9.16 0.07 -0.53
C LEU A 59 8.88 1.31 -1.40
N VAL A 60 7.80 2.07 -1.15
CA VAL A 60 7.53 3.26 -1.99
C VAL A 60 8.58 4.37 -1.80
N HIS A 61 9.35 4.33 -0.71
CA HIS A 61 10.45 5.26 -0.50
C HIS A 61 11.78 4.85 -1.15
N THR A 62 11.91 3.62 -1.66
CA THR A 62 13.13 3.24 -2.41
C THR A 62 13.09 3.91 -3.78
N SER A 63 14.08 4.77 -4.05
CA SER A 63 14.12 5.54 -5.30
C SER A 63 14.69 4.69 -6.45
N PRO A 64 14.18 4.84 -7.69
CA PRO A 64 14.73 4.15 -8.86
C PRO A 64 16.22 4.43 -9.10
N SER A 65 16.69 5.63 -8.72
CA SER A 65 18.09 6.06 -8.88
C SER A 65 19.09 5.33 -7.98
N GLN A 66 18.64 4.60 -6.96
CA GLN A 66 19.52 3.74 -6.15
C GLN A 66 19.82 2.40 -6.81
N GLN A 67 19.18 2.08 -7.95
CA GLN A 67 19.32 0.78 -8.64
C GLN A 67 20.28 0.77 -9.83
N VAL A 68 21.06 1.83 -10.09
CA VAL A 68 21.98 1.85 -11.24
C VAL A 68 23.42 2.01 -10.80
N VAL A 69 24.19 0.92 -10.80
CA VAL A 69 25.37 0.70 -11.69
C VAL A 69 25.68 -0.81 -11.71
N GLY A 70 25.44 -1.48 -12.86
CA GLY A 70 26.24 -2.66 -13.24
C GLY A 70 25.56 -4.03 -13.32
N GLU A 71 24.34 -4.24 -12.82
CA GLU A 71 23.69 -5.55 -12.87
C GLU A 71 22.40 -5.51 -13.70
N THR A 72 22.42 -6.26 -14.80
CA THR A 72 21.26 -6.69 -15.61
C THR A 72 20.02 -6.95 -14.74
N GLU A 73 18.92 -6.25 -15.01
CA GLU A 73 17.52 -6.69 -14.79
C GLU A 73 17.18 -7.45 -13.49
N ALA A 74 17.91 -7.24 -12.40
CA ALA A 74 17.67 -7.95 -11.16
C ALA A 74 16.46 -7.32 -10.46
N VAL A 75 15.35 -8.07 -10.42
CA VAL A 75 14.15 -7.69 -9.68
C VAL A 75 14.53 -7.43 -8.22
N SER A 76 14.22 -6.23 -7.71
CA SER A 76 14.57 -5.86 -6.33
C SER A 76 14.09 -6.91 -5.33
N PRO A 77 14.96 -7.45 -4.45
CA PRO A 77 14.55 -8.43 -3.44
C PRO A 77 13.48 -7.87 -2.49
N HIS A 78 13.44 -6.54 -2.35
CA HIS A 78 12.48 -5.79 -1.54
C HIS A 78 11.08 -5.90 -2.15
N TYR A 79 11.00 -5.76 -3.48
CA TYR A 79 9.77 -5.89 -4.24
C TYR A 79 9.27 -7.35 -4.28
N LEU A 80 10.17 -8.33 -4.45
CA LEU A 80 9.80 -9.76 -4.38
C LEU A 80 9.21 -10.11 -3.01
N LEU A 81 9.81 -9.64 -1.92
CA LEU A 81 9.30 -9.86 -0.57
C LEU A 81 7.91 -9.25 -0.38
N ALA A 82 7.66 -8.05 -0.93
CA ALA A 82 6.34 -7.42 -0.89
C ALA A 82 5.29 -8.20 -1.69
N LYS A 83 5.63 -8.67 -2.90
CA LYS A 83 4.73 -9.52 -3.70
C LYS A 83 4.41 -10.82 -2.98
N SER A 84 5.40 -11.49 -2.40
CA SER A 84 5.20 -12.73 -1.63
C SER A 84 4.33 -12.51 -0.40
N SER A 85 4.53 -11.40 0.33
CA SER A 85 3.71 -11.05 1.50
C SER A 85 2.26 -10.79 1.11
N ILE A 86 2.03 -10.08 -0.01
CA ILE A 86 0.69 -9.86 -0.57
C ILE A 86 0.05 -11.19 -1.02
N GLY A 87 0.81 -12.08 -1.67
CA GLY A 87 0.33 -13.42 -2.04
C GLY A 87 -0.07 -14.26 -0.83
N LEU A 88 0.65 -14.13 0.30
CA LEU A 88 0.28 -14.80 1.54
C LEU A 88 -1.01 -14.23 2.16
N LEU A 89 -1.24 -12.92 2.05
CA LEU A 89 -2.52 -12.31 2.42
C LEU A 89 -3.68 -12.85 1.56
N GLU A 90 -3.45 -13.11 0.27
CA GLU A 90 -4.45 -13.76 -0.61
C GLU A 90 -4.73 -15.19 -0.19
N ALA A 91 -3.68 -15.98 0.02
CA ALA A 91 -3.80 -17.39 0.38
C ALA A 91 -4.53 -17.60 1.71
N THR A 92 -4.39 -16.65 2.64
CA THR A 92 -5.08 -16.67 3.94
C THR A 92 -6.50 -16.11 3.89
N GLY A 93 -6.94 -15.55 2.76
CA GLY A 93 -8.26 -14.94 2.61
C GLY A 93 -8.43 -13.66 3.44
N LEU A 94 -7.34 -13.03 3.89
CA LEU A 94 -7.41 -11.82 4.73
C LEU A 94 -7.76 -10.59 3.89
N VAL A 95 -8.98 -10.09 4.10
CA VAL A 95 -9.51 -8.92 3.41
C VAL A 95 -9.62 -7.75 4.39
N THR A 96 -8.48 -7.19 4.79
CA THR A 96 -8.41 -6.03 5.70
C THR A 96 -8.08 -4.75 4.94
N LEU A 97 -8.37 -3.59 5.57
CA LEU A 97 -8.05 -2.29 4.97
C LEU A 97 -6.53 -2.12 4.79
N ASP A 98 -5.73 -2.58 5.76
CA ASP A 98 -4.26 -2.58 5.67
C ASP A 98 -3.77 -3.44 4.50
N ALA A 99 -4.39 -4.60 4.25
CA ALA A 99 -4.07 -5.45 3.10
C ALA A 99 -4.35 -4.76 1.75
N ILE A 100 -5.46 -4.02 1.66
CA ILE A 100 -5.82 -3.25 0.46
C ILE A 100 -4.85 -2.08 0.26
N GLN A 101 -4.57 -1.32 1.32
CA GLN A 101 -3.63 -0.19 1.30
C GLN A 101 -2.21 -0.66 0.93
N SER A 102 -1.78 -1.83 1.42
CA SER A 102 -0.50 -2.44 1.07
C SER A 102 -0.36 -2.66 -0.44
N ARG A 103 -1.39 -3.23 -1.07
CA ARG A 103 -1.43 -3.46 -2.52
C ARG A 103 -1.38 -2.15 -3.30
N LEU A 104 -2.06 -1.13 -2.79
CA LEU A 104 -2.09 0.16 -3.46
C LEU A 104 -0.72 0.85 -3.44
N LEU A 105 0.00 0.74 -2.31
CA LEU A 105 1.39 1.19 -2.22
C LEU A 105 2.32 0.36 -3.14
N LEU A 106 2.11 -0.94 -3.25
CA LEU A 106 2.84 -1.77 -4.21
C LEU A 106 2.61 -1.30 -5.67
N VAL A 107 1.36 -1.03 -6.06
CA VAL A 107 1.04 -0.47 -7.39
C VAL A 107 1.77 0.85 -7.61
N LEU A 108 1.79 1.73 -6.61
CA LEU A 108 2.49 3.01 -6.69
C LEU A 108 4.00 2.82 -6.91
N HIS A 109 4.62 1.84 -6.24
CA HIS A 109 6.00 1.47 -6.49
C HIS A 109 6.22 0.93 -7.91
N GLU A 110 5.38 0.00 -8.36
CA GLU A 110 5.45 -0.59 -9.72
C GLU A 110 5.35 0.51 -10.79
N VAL A 111 4.43 1.47 -10.64
CA VAL A 111 4.31 2.64 -11.52
C VAL A 111 5.54 3.53 -11.45
N GLY A 112 6.04 3.86 -10.25
CA GLY A 112 7.22 4.71 -10.06
C GLY A 112 8.51 4.14 -10.66
N HIS A 113 8.58 2.81 -10.81
CA HIS A 113 9.71 2.10 -11.41
C HIS A 113 9.44 1.67 -12.87
N GLY A 114 8.33 2.07 -13.47
CA GLY A 114 8.01 1.76 -14.87
C GLY A 114 7.60 0.30 -15.14
N ILE A 115 7.22 -0.47 -14.12
CA ILE A 115 6.80 -1.87 -14.22
C ILE A 115 5.30 -1.97 -14.56
N TYR A 116 4.89 -1.35 -15.66
CA TYR A 116 3.47 -1.16 -16.01
C TYR A 116 2.65 -2.45 -16.17
N PRO A 117 3.15 -3.54 -16.77
CA PRO A 117 2.38 -4.79 -16.85
C PRO A 117 2.05 -5.35 -15.46
N ALA A 118 3.00 -5.31 -14.54
CA ALA A 118 2.77 -5.74 -13.16
C ALA A 118 1.79 -4.81 -12.44
N ALA A 119 1.94 -3.49 -12.62
CA ALA A 119 1.02 -2.48 -12.08
C ALA A 119 -0.43 -2.73 -12.52
N SER A 120 -0.66 -3.06 -13.80
CA SER A 120 -2.00 -3.34 -14.36
C SER A 120 -2.65 -4.56 -13.70
N VAL A 121 -1.89 -5.64 -13.48
CA VAL A 121 -2.39 -6.83 -12.78
C VAL A 121 -2.66 -6.52 -11.30
N SER A 122 -1.71 -5.86 -10.63
CA SER A 122 -1.78 -5.53 -9.22
C SER A 122 -2.98 -4.62 -8.91
N ILE A 123 -3.21 -3.57 -9.71
CA ILE A 123 -4.33 -2.63 -9.51
C ILE A 123 -5.67 -3.30 -9.79
N GLY A 124 -5.76 -4.13 -10.83
CA GLY A 124 -6.97 -4.90 -11.13
C GLY A 124 -7.33 -5.87 -10.00
N SER A 125 -6.35 -6.56 -9.42
CA SER A 125 -6.56 -7.42 -8.24
C SER A 125 -6.97 -6.60 -7.01
N CYS A 126 -6.28 -5.49 -6.74
CA CYS A 126 -6.61 -4.57 -5.65
C CYS A 126 -8.05 -4.05 -5.75
N ALA A 127 -8.49 -3.63 -6.94
CA ALA A 127 -9.84 -3.13 -7.16
C ALA A 127 -10.92 -4.20 -6.91
N ARG A 128 -10.69 -5.44 -7.34
CA ARG A 128 -11.60 -6.56 -7.05
C ARG A 128 -11.69 -6.85 -5.55
N LEU A 129 -10.55 -6.90 -4.87
CA LEU A 129 -10.50 -7.13 -3.43
C LEU A 129 -11.20 -6.01 -2.65
N ALA A 130 -10.99 -4.75 -3.03
CA ALA A 130 -11.65 -3.61 -2.40
C ALA A 130 -13.17 -3.63 -2.60
N ARG A 131 -13.66 -4.04 -3.78
CA ARG A 131 -15.10 -4.25 -3.99
C ARG A 131 -15.65 -5.34 -3.08
N HIS A 132 -14.94 -6.47 -2.96
CA HIS A 132 -15.33 -7.55 -2.05
C HIS A 132 -15.37 -7.08 -0.58
N ALA A 133 -14.43 -6.23 -0.19
CA ALA A 133 -14.37 -5.61 1.14
C ALA A 133 -15.44 -4.52 1.39
N GLY A 134 -16.30 -4.22 0.40
CA GLY A 134 -17.39 -3.26 0.53
C GLY A 134 -16.99 -1.78 0.31
N LEU A 135 -15.72 -1.47 0.06
CA LEU A 135 -15.23 -0.09 -0.06
C LEU A 135 -15.96 0.74 -1.13
N SER A 136 -16.38 0.09 -2.22
CA SER A 136 -17.18 0.74 -3.26
C SER A 136 -18.55 1.18 -2.76
N LYS A 137 -19.21 0.38 -1.92
CA LYS A 137 -20.52 0.73 -1.34
C LYS A 137 -20.37 1.86 -0.33
N ASP A 138 -19.35 1.77 0.52
CA ASP A 138 -19.05 2.80 1.53
C ASP A 138 -18.86 4.17 0.89
N PHE A 139 -18.17 4.24 -0.26
CA PHE A 139 -17.99 5.49 -1.01
C PHE A 139 -19.32 6.13 -1.41
N TRP A 140 -20.26 5.35 -1.96
CA TRP A 140 -21.57 5.86 -2.40
C TRP A 140 -22.50 6.20 -1.22
N HIS A 141 -22.44 5.46 -0.12
CA HIS A 141 -23.22 5.75 1.08
C HIS A 141 -22.70 6.99 1.82
N ALA A 142 -21.38 7.16 1.92
CA ALA A 142 -20.77 8.31 2.56
C ALA A 142 -21.10 9.63 1.84
N GLN A 143 -21.31 9.61 0.51
CA GLN A 143 -21.73 10.80 -0.24
C GLN A 143 -23.10 11.35 0.22
N LYS A 144 -23.91 10.52 0.89
CA LYS A 144 -25.24 10.89 1.40
C LYS A 144 -25.25 11.22 2.89
N ALA A 145 -24.15 10.95 3.61
CA ALA A 145 -24.08 11.14 5.05
C ALA A 145 -23.51 12.52 5.42
N ALA A 146 -24.13 13.18 6.41
CA ALA A 146 -23.69 14.51 6.89
C ALA A 146 -22.46 14.44 7.84
N ILE A 147 -22.22 13.28 8.46
CA ILE A 147 -21.12 13.05 9.39
C ILE A 147 -20.46 11.72 9.03
N THR A 148 -19.17 11.76 8.72
CA THR A 148 -18.36 10.56 8.37
C THR A 148 -17.36 10.30 9.50
N THR A 149 -17.26 9.05 9.95
CA THR A 149 -16.22 8.65 10.92
C THR A 149 -14.85 8.62 10.24
N ALA A 150 -13.77 8.74 11.02
CA ALA A 150 -12.39 8.68 10.50
C ALA A 150 -12.12 7.39 9.70
N ASP A 151 -12.64 6.26 10.17
CA ASP A 151 -12.49 4.96 9.48
C ASP A 151 -13.24 4.94 8.14
N ALA A 152 -14.44 5.52 8.08
CA ALA A 152 -15.21 5.60 6.84
C ALA A 152 -14.55 6.56 5.84
N GLU A 153 -13.99 7.68 6.30
CA GLU A 153 -13.17 8.58 5.48
C GLU A 153 -11.95 7.88 4.89
N GLU A 154 -11.26 7.07 5.68
CA GLU A 154 -10.07 6.36 5.23
C GLU A 154 -10.41 5.27 4.19
N ARG A 155 -11.49 4.52 4.39
CA ARG A 155 -12.02 3.55 3.40
C ARG A 155 -12.41 4.25 2.10
N ARG A 156 -13.03 5.43 2.20
CA ARG A 156 -13.41 6.27 1.06
C ARG A 156 -12.20 6.76 0.27
N ARG A 157 -11.18 7.29 0.95
CA ARG A 157 -9.93 7.75 0.32
C ARG A 157 -9.19 6.59 -0.34
N THR A 158 -9.18 5.41 0.29
CA THR A 158 -8.60 4.19 -0.28
C THR A 158 -9.32 3.79 -1.56
N TRP A 159 -10.66 3.77 -1.58
CA TRP A 159 -11.42 3.49 -2.80
C TRP A 159 -11.17 4.52 -3.91
N TRP A 160 -11.19 5.81 -3.56
CA TRP A 160 -10.92 6.88 -4.52
C TRP A 160 -9.53 6.76 -5.13
N ALA A 161 -8.53 6.44 -4.31
CA ALA A 161 -7.16 6.24 -4.76
C ALA A 161 -7.02 5.04 -5.71
N ILE A 162 -7.69 3.91 -5.43
CA ILE A 162 -7.76 2.76 -6.35
C ILE A 162 -8.31 3.19 -7.71
N HIS A 163 -9.44 3.91 -7.72
CA HIS A 163 -10.07 4.36 -8.96
C HIS A 163 -9.18 5.29 -9.80
N ASN A 164 -8.42 6.17 -9.15
CA ASN A 164 -7.48 7.07 -9.85
C ASN A 164 -6.25 6.33 -10.38
N LEU A 165 -5.66 5.45 -9.59
CA LEU A 165 -4.50 4.64 -10.00
C LEU A 165 -4.86 3.66 -11.12
N ASP A 166 -6.03 3.03 -11.06
CA ASP A 166 -6.52 2.13 -12.12
C ASP A 166 -6.59 2.87 -13.46
N ARG A 167 -7.23 4.05 -13.48
CA ARG A 167 -7.26 4.90 -14.67
C ARG A 167 -5.85 5.27 -15.14
N TYR A 168 -4.98 5.72 -14.24
CA TYR A 168 -3.62 6.11 -14.60
C TYR A 168 -2.84 4.97 -15.28
N VAL A 169 -2.93 3.75 -14.73
CA VAL A 169 -2.23 2.56 -15.25
C VAL A 169 -2.81 2.07 -16.58
N PHE A 170 -4.09 2.30 -16.85
CA PHE A 170 -4.74 1.97 -18.12
C PHE A 170 -4.62 3.07 -19.18
N PHE A 171 -4.25 4.30 -18.80
CA PHE A 171 -3.93 5.42 -19.69
C PHE A 171 -2.41 5.72 -19.78
N PRO A 172 -1.48 4.74 -19.87
CA PRO A 172 -0.10 5.08 -20.14
C PRO A 172 -0.07 5.60 -21.59
N THR A 173 0.07 6.91 -21.75
CA THR A 173 0.22 7.54 -23.06
C THR A 173 1.45 6.97 -23.78
N PRO A 174 1.37 6.79 -25.10
CA PRO A 174 2.43 6.18 -25.92
C PRO A 174 3.76 6.96 -25.91
#